data_AF-A0A838J419-F1
#
_entry.id   AF-A0A838J419-F1
#
_cell.length_a   1.000
_cell.length_b   1.000
_cell.length_c   1.000
_cell.angle_alpha   90.00
_cell.angle_beta   90.00
_cell.angle_gamma   90.00
#
_symmetry.space_group_name_H-M   'P 1'
#
loop_
_entity.id
_entity.type
_entity.pdbx_description
1 polymer ?
#
loop_
_entity_poly.entity_id
_entity_poly.type
_entity_poly.pdbx_seq_one_letter_code
_entity_poly.pdbx_strand_id
1 'polypeptide(L)'
;MTATEVITTTSHLTDVRPTVIRVKGRPTIVPSADILGRRIIVTGGFLKVAQIFDEELVEGVAVPNPPEFIESLRASPLQADIFTFTQRPTETASQFDAKFEWDNWAVASTSSFQQWWEKLPQESRKNARRAAKKGISVRAVPFDDELVRGIKGIYDETPVRQGKKFWHFGKDLATVKVENETYLERSEFIGAFYEESLIGFIKVICVDQAAILIQILAKNEHHDKRPMNALLTHAMEICERKNMRYLVYGQYVYGKKNDSSLTEFKRRNGFAQIDFPRYFVPLSSKGRVAMGCGLHLGLGNLMPKRVSDLLLRGRSWLAERAVRATARGAGT
;
A
#
# COMPACT_ATOMS: atom_id res chain seq x y z
N MET A 1 58.19 14.56 6.81
CA MET A 1 57.37 14.62 5.58
C MET A 1 56.73 13.26 5.37
N THR A 2 55.46 13.13 5.73
CA THR A 2 54.62 11.99 5.36
C THR A 2 53.26 12.57 5.03
N ALA A 3 52.90 12.46 3.76
CA ALA A 3 51.74 13.10 3.16
C ALA A 3 50.47 12.36 3.55
N THR A 4 49.50 13.15 3.99
CA THR A 4 48.10 12.81 4.20
C THR A 4 47.46 12.45 2.85
N GLU A 5 47.04 11.19 2.68
CA GLU A 5 46.12 10.83 1.61
C GLU A 5 44.72 11.32 1.97
N VAL A 6 44.31 12.35 1.25
CA VAL A 6 42.94 12.88 1.23
C VAL A 6 42.07 11.85 0.51
N ILE A 7 41.17 11.21 1.26
CA ILE A 7 40.11 10.38 0.70
C ILE A 7 39.16 11.32 -0.05
N THR A 8 39.24 11.29 -1.37
CA THR A 8 38.36 12.02 -2.28
C THR A 8 36.93 11.50 -2.13
N THR A 9 36.07 12.30 -1.50
CA THR A 9 34.62 12.07 -1.42
C THR A 9 34.04 12.02 -2.84
N THR A 10 33.59 10.83 -3.24
CA THR A 10 32.91 10.56 -4.51
C THR A 10 31.68 11.44 -4.65
N SER A 11 31.65 12.30 -5.68
CA SER A 11 30.44 13.00 -6.10
C SER A 11 29.41 11.97 -6.55
N HIS A 12 28.37 11.73 -5.75
CA HIS A 12 27.24 10.91 -6.18
C HIS A 12 26.52 11.64 -7.32
N LEU A 13 26.65 11.12 -8.53
CA LEU A 13 26.01 11.60 -9.75
C LEU A 13 24.48 11.56 -9.59
N THR A 14 23.88 12.74 -9.44
CA THR A 14 22.42 12.97 -9.34
C THR A 14 21.75 12.94 -10.71
N ASP A 15 22.07 11.95 -11.56
CA ASP A 15 21.48 11.87 -12.90
C ASP A 15 19.99 11.51 -12.84
N VAL A 16 19.18 12.21 -13.62
CA VAL A 16 17.76 11.86 -13.78
C VAL A 16 17.65 10.57 -14.59
N ARG A 17 17.00 9.56 -14.02
CA ARG A 17 16.79 8.24 -14.63
C ARG A 17 15.30 7.92 -14.69
N PRO A 18 14.83 7.16 -15.69
CA PRO A 18 13.48 6.64 -15.70
C PRO A 18 13.32 5.53 -14.66
N THR A 19 12.24 5.59 -13.88
CA THR A 19 11.78 4.49 -13.02
C THR A 19 10.39 4.04 -13.48
N VAL A 20 10.16 2.73 -13.54
CA VAL A 20 8.83 2.18 -13.83
C VAL A 20 8.04 2.07 -12.54
N ILE A 21 6.91 2.78 -12.47
CA ILE A 21 5.92 2.65 -11.40
C ILE A 21 4.64 2.02 -11.95
N ARG A 22 3.74 1.56 -11.08
CA ARG A 22 2.42 1.05 -11.50
C ARG A 22 1.30 1.98 -11.04
N VAL A 23 0.62 2.59 -12.01
CA VAL A 23 -0.57 3.42 -11.74
C VAL A 23 -1.79 2.65 -12.21
N LYS A 24 -2.65 2.24 -11.25
CA LYS A 24 -3.86 1.44 -11.54
C LYS A 24 -3.53 0.18 -12.37
N GLY A 25 -2.47 -0.52 -11.97
CA GLY A 25 -2.00 -1.75 -12.58
C GLY A 25 -1.36 -1.61 -13.96
N ARG A 26 -1.13 -0.39 -14.46
CA ARG A 26 -0.41 -0.12 -15.71
C ARG A 26 1.03 0.35 -15.43
N PRO A 27 2.04 -0.21 -16.11
CA PRO A 27 3.40 0.32 -16.03
C PRO A 27 3.41 1.74 -16.57
N THR A 28 4.02 2.65 -15.82
CA THR A 28 4.14 4.07 -16.13
C THR A 28 5.56 4.49 -15.83
N ILE A 29 6.25 5.06 -16.82
CA ILE A 29 7.61 5.54 -16.65
C ILE A 29 7.55 6.96 -16.07
N VAL A 30 8.31 7.20 -15.01
CA VAL A 30 8.41 8.50 -14.36
C VAL A 30 9.88 8.91 -14.18
N PRO A 31 10.18 10.22 -14.18
CA PRO A 31 11.50 10.70 -13.81
C PRO A 31 11.83 10.34 -12.36
N SER A 32 13.09 10.02 -12.11
CA SER A 32 13.60 9.72 -10.78
C SER A 32 15.06 10.13 -10.61
N ALA A 33 15.49 10.33 -9.38
CA ALA A 33 16.90 10.53 -9.02
C ALA A 33 17.15 9.98 -7.62
N ASP A 34 18.38 9.54 -7.34
CA ASP A 34 18.78 9.14 -5.99
C ASP A 34 19.31 10.36 -5.23
N ILE A 35 18.66 10.71 -4.12
CA ILE A 35 18.95 11.87 -3.27
C ILE A 35 19.26 11.34 -1.87
N LEU A 36 20.50 11.54 -1.40
CA LEU A 36 20.95 11.11 -0.06
C LEU A 36 20.56 9.65 0.28
N GLY A 37 20.77 8.73 -0.67
CA GLY A 37 20.45 7.31 -0.51
C GLY A 37 18.97 6.94 -0.62
N ARG A 38 18.10 7.88 -1.02
CA ARG A 38 16.67 7.64 -1.27
C ARG A 38 16.34 7.87 -2.74
N ARG A 39 15.65 6.92 -3.35
CA ARG A 39 15.11 7.11 -4.70
C ARG A 39 13.88 8.01 -4.65
N ILE A 40 13.97 9.15 -5.30
CA ILE A 40 12.86 10.10 -5.46
C ILE A 40 12.27 9.92 -6.84
N ILE A 41 10.95 9.80 -6.93
CA ILE A 41 10.19 9.76 -8.18
C ILE A 41 9.34 11.03 -8.30
N VAL A 42 9.12 11.49 -9.52
CA VAL A 42 8.22 12.63 -9.80
C VAL A 42 6.98 12.14 -10.52
N THR A 43 5.82 12.42 -9.94
CA THR A 43 4.51 12.11 -10.53
C THR A 43 3.72 13.38 -10.81
N GLY A 44 2.60 13.24 -11.52
CA GLY A 44 1.74 14.36 -11.88
C GLY A 44 2.11 15.00 -13.22
N GLY A 45 1.08 15.57 -13.88
CA GLY A 45 1.24 16.25 -15.17
C GLY A 45 1.40 17.76 -14.98
N PHE A 46 0.28 18.44 -14.70
CA PHE A 46 0.29 19.88 -14.45
C PHE A 46 1.08 20.23 -13.19
N LEU A 47 0.79 19.60 -12.05
CA LEU A 47 1.52 19.81 -10.79
C LEU A 47 2.48 18.64 -10.57
N LYS A 48 3.78 18.89 -10.61
CA LYS A 48 4.80 17.83 -10.45
C LYS A 48 5.08 17.61 -8.97
N VAL A 49 4.85 16.39 -8.47
CA VAL A 49 5.03 16.03 -7.06
C VAL A 49 6.15 15.00 -6.95
N ALA A 50 7.24 15.39 -6.27
CA ALA A 50 8.31 14.50 -5.85
C ALA A 50 7.91 13.75 -4.57
N GLN A 51 8.18 12.46 -4.55
CA GLN A 51 7.94 11.58 -3.40
C GLN A 51 9.00 10.46 -3.38
N ILE A 52 9.19 9.85 -2.21
CA ILE A 52 10.07 8.69 -2.07
C ILE A 52 9.42 7.49 -2.75
N PHE A 53 10.18 6.79 -3.59
CA PHE A 53 9.70 5.56 -4.23
C PHE A 53 9.43 4.49 -3.17
N ASP A 54 8.22 3.92 -3.20
CA ASP A 54 7.74 2.96 -2.21
C ASP A 54 7.99 3.41 -0.75
N GLU A 55 7.68 4.68 -0.45
CA GLU A 55 7.93 5.33 0.85
C GLU A 55 7.64 4.47 2.08
N GLU A 56 6.50 3.76 2.09
CA GLU A 56 6.07 2.89 3.21
C GLU A 56 6.94 1.64 3.40
N LEU A 57 7.79 1.31 2.41
CA LEU A 57 8.66 0.14 2.40
C LEU A 57 10.14 0.49 2.60
N VAL A 58 10.47 1.76 2.81
CA VAL A 58 11.83 2.22 3.04
C VAL A 58 12.25 1.90 4.47
N GLU A 59 13.41 1.29 4.64
CA GLU A 59 14.02 1.03 5.95
C GLU A 59 14.62 2.30 6.56
N GLY A 60 14.51 2.40 7.88
CA GLY A 60 15.01 3.55 8.61
C GLY A 60 14.14 4.80 8.47
N VAL A 61 14.67 5.95 8.88
CA VAL A 61 13.93 7.21 8.77
C VAL A 61 13.96 7.64 7.31
N ALA A 62 12.78 7.84 6.71
CA ALA A 62 12.65 8.16 5.29
C ALA A 62 13.46 9.42 4.92
N VAL A 63 13.37 10.47 5.75
CA VAL A 63 14.10 11.73 5.62
C VAL A 63 14.71 12.12 6.98
N PRO A 64 15.94 11.68 7.31
CA PRO A 64 16.55 11.95 8.63
C PRO A 64 16.86 13.42 8.89
N ASN A 65 17.31 14.16 7.86
CA ASN A 65 17.61 15.59 7.94
C ASN A 65 16.81 16.34 6.86
N PRO A 66 15.55 16.75 7.14
CA PRO A 66 14.71 17.36 6.11
C PRO A 66 15.30 18.61 5.46
N PRO A 67 15.88 19.59 6.18
CA PRO A 67 16.54 20.74 5.55
C PRO A 67 17.59 20.36 4.49
N GLU A 68 18.55 19.50 4.85
CA GLU A 68 19.62 19.05 3.95
C GLU A 68 19.08 18.25 2.76
N PHE A 69 18.08 17.40 3.01
CA PHE A 69 17.43 16.62 1.96
C PHE A 69 16.71 17.52 0.95
N ILE A 70 15.99 18.53 1.44
CA ILE A 70 15.28 19.51 0.61
C ILE A 70 16.28 20.32 -0.22
N GLU A 71 17.39 20.75 0.37
CA GLU A 71 18.45 21.47 -0.36
C GLU A 71 19.07 20.60 -1.46
N SER A 72 19.41 19.35 -1.14
CA SER A 72 19.94 18.38 -2.10
C SER A 72 18.96 18.11 -3.25
N LEU A 73 17.67 17.98 -2.93
CA LEU A 73 16.62 17.80 -3.92
C LEU A 73 16.45 19.04 -4.82
N ARG A 74 16.52 20.25 -4.25
CA ARG A 74 16.47 21.51 -5.03
C ARG A 74 17.67 21.69 -5.95
N ALA A 75 18.85 21.24 -5.52
CA ALA A 75 20.07 21.28 -6.32
C ALA A 75 20.08 20.19 -7.42
N SER A 76 19.24 19.17 -7.30
CA SER A 76 19.17 18.09 -8.28
C SER A 76 18.53 18.55 -9.60
N PRO A 77 18.86 17.90 -10.73
CA PRO A 77 18.19 18.14 -12.02
C PRO A 77 16.72 17.63 -12.05
N LEU A 78 16.23 17.01 -10.98
CA LEU A 78 14.90 16.43 -10.91
C LEU A 78 13.83 17.53 -10.72
N GLN A 79 13.18 17.90 -11.82
CA GLN A 79 12.16 18.96 -11.80
C GLN A 79 10.87 18.54 -11.09
N ALA A 80 10.58 19.15 -9.95
CA ALA A 80 9.32 19.01 -9.22
C ALA A 80 8.84 20.36 -8.64
N ASP A 81 7.53 20.47 -8.43
CA ASP A 81 6.90 21.66 -7.83
C ASP A 81 6.75 21.52 -6.31
N ILE A 82 6.46 20.31 -5.84
CA ILE A 82 6.22 19.97 -4.43
C ILE A 82 6.99 18.71 -4.09
N PHE A 83 7.61 18.66 -2.92
CA PHE A 83 8.09 17.43 -2.30
C PHE A 83 7.15 17.03 -1.18
N THR A 84 6.80 15.75 -1.10
CA THR A 84 6.04 15.20 0.03
C THR A 84 6.74 14.00 0.62
N PHE A 85 6.69 13.92 1.95
CA PHE A 85 7.18 12.79 2.71
C PHE A 85 6.39 12.64 4.01
N THR A 86 6.44 11.45 4.62
CA THR A 86 5.81 11.17 5.92
C THR A 86 6.85 11.01 7.01
N GLN A 87 6.46 11.39 8.22
CA GLN A 87 7.11 10.87 9.41
C GLN A 87 6.77 9.38 9.56
N ARG A 88 7.65 8.59 10.20
CA ARG A 88 7.34 7.18 10.43
C ARG A 88 6.04 7.09 11.26
N PRO A 89 5.04 6.29 10.86
CA PRO A 89 3.73 6.34 11.52
C PRO A 89 3.69 5.94 12.99
N THR A 90 4.73 5.30 13.52
CA THR A 90 4.88 5.09 14.96
C THR A 90 5.17 6.38 15.73
N GLU A 91 5.52 7.46 15.05
CA GLU A 91 5.80 8.77 15.61
C GLU A 91 4.66 9.72 15.27
N THR A 92 3.79 9.96 16.25
CA THR A 92 2.52 10.69 16.05
C THR A 92 2.63 12.20 16.31
N ALA A 93 3.75 12.66 16.88
CA ALA A 93 4.01 14.07 17.12
C ALA A 93 4.79 14.68 15.95
N SER A 94 4.33 15.83 15.44
CA SER A 94 5.05 16.59 14.41
C SER A 94 6.44 16.99 14.91
N GLN A 95 7.48 16.56 14.19
CA GLN A 95 8.88 16.88 14.50
C GLN A 95 9.46 17.97 13.60
N PHE A 96 8.72 18.41 12.59
CA PHE A 96 9.20 19.35 11.59
C PHE A 96 8.26 20.55 11.43
N ASP A 97 8.83 21.75 11.42
CA ASP A 97 8.10 23.01 11.23
C ASP A 97 7.81 23.26 9.74
N ALA A 98 6.94 22.42 9.18
CA ALA A 98 6.40 22.61 7.85
C ALA A 98 4.90 22.31 7.83
N LYS A 99 4.23 22.83 6.79
CA LYS A 99 2.83 22.49 6.54
C LYS A 99 2.73 20.98 6.33
N PHE A 100 1.84 20.37 7.09
CA PHE A 100 1.52 18.96 6.98
C PHE A 100 0.01 18.76 6.98
N GLU A 101 -0.36 17.59 6.50
CA GLU A 101 -1.73 17.09 6.55
C GLU A 101 -1.71 15.77 7.32
N TRP A 102 -2.79 15.46 8.02
CA TRP A 102 -2.91 14.17 8.70
C TRP A 102 -3.21 13.07 7.68
N ASP A 103 -2.31 12.10 7.60
CA ASP A 103 -2.55 10.81 6.94
C ASP A 103 -2.76 9.74 8.02
N ASN A 104 -3.21 8.55 7.61
CA ASN A 104 -3.60 7.53 8.58
C ASN A 104 -3.28 6.11 8.11
N TRP A 105 -2.92 5.26 9.07
CA TRP A 105 -2.74 3.82 8.88
C TRP A 105 -3.65 3.02 9.79
N ALA A 106 -4.03 1.84 9.31
CA ALA A 106 -4.65 0.80 10.11
C ALA A 106 -3.56 -0.08 10.72
N VAL A 107 -3.38 -0.01 12.03
CA VAL A 107 -2.29 -0.68 12.73
C VAL A 107 -2.83 -1.61 13.82
N ALA A 108 -2.36 -2.85 13.84
CA ALA A 108 -2.60 -3.79 14.92
C ALA A 108 -1.26 -4.13 15.61
N SER A 109 -1.26 -4.18 16.94
CA SER A 109 -0.10 -4.66 17.69
C SER A 109 0.05 -6.17 17.55
N THR A 110 1.25 -6.62 17.22
CA THR A 110 1.60 -8.05 17.04
C THR A 110 2.52 -8.57 18.14
N SER A 111 2.72 -7.80 19.21
CA SER A 111 3.64 -8.15 20.30
C SER A 111 3.18 -9.36 21.13
N SER A 112 1.88 -9.66 21.12
CA SER A 112 1.34 -10.90 21.67
C SER A 112 0.07 -11.30 20.92
N PHE A 113 0.10 -12.45 20.26
CA PHE A 113 -1.06 -13.01 19.56
C PHE A 113 -2.20 -13.27 20.53
N GLN A 114 -1.90 -13.82 21.70
CA GLN A 114 -2.90 -14.11 22.73
C GLN A 114 -3.63 -12.82 23.16
N GLN A 115 -2.89 -11.76 23.51
CA GLN A 115 -3.50 -10.51 23.94
C GLN A 115 -4.32 -9.84 22.83
N TRP A 116 -3.84 -9.89 21.58
CA TRP A 116 -4.61 -9.41 20.43
C TRP A 116 -5.90 -10.22 20.28
N TRP A 117 -5.81 -11.54 20.29
CA TRP A 117 -6.93 -12.45 20.09
C TRP A 117 -8.01 -12.27 21.16
N GLU A 118 -7.63 -12.14 22.43
CA GLU A 118 -8.56 -11.96 23.55
C GLU A 118 -9.31 -10.62 23.48
N LYS A 119 -8.67 -9.57 22.95
CA LYS A 119 -9.28 -8.25 22.74
C LYS A 119 -10.28 -8.23 21.57
N LEU A 120 -10.25 -9.22 20.68
CA LEU A 120 -11.16 -9.24 19.54
C LEU A 120 -12.62 -9.48 19.96
N PRO A 121 -13.58 -8.80 19.30
CA PRO A 121 -14.99 -9.11 19.42
C PRO A 121 -15.28 -10.60 19.20
N GLN A 122 -16.29 -11.12 19.90
CA GLN A 122 -16.66 -12.54 19.81
C GLN A 122 -16.96 -12.96 18.36
N GLU A 123 -17.57 -12.07 17.56
CA GLU A 123 -17.86 -12.30 16.14
C GLU A 123 -16.58 -12.58 15.32
N SER A 124 -15.53 -11.78 15.49
CA SER A 124 -14.26 -11.94 14.77
C SER A 124 -13.60 -13.27 15.09
N ARG A 125 -13.53 -13.62 16.38
CA ARG A 125 -13.02 -14.93 16.83
C ARG A 125 -13.85 -16.10 16.29
N LYS A 126 -15.19 -15.95 16.23
CA LYS A 126 -16.10 -16.94 15.64
C LYS A 126 -15.85 -17.10 14.14
N ASN A 127 -15.62 -16.02 13.39
CA ASN A 127 -15.35 -16.06 11.95
C ASN A 127 -14.01 -16.76 11.65
N ALA A 128 -12.95 -16.45 12.41
CA ALA A 128 -11.66 -17.13 12.26
C ALA A 128 -11.77 -18.65 12.56
N ARG A 129 -12.42 -19.04 13.67
CA ARG A 129 -12.66 -20.47 13.98
C ARG A 129 -13.58 -21.16 12.97
N ARG A 130 -14.55 -20.44 12.41
CA ARG A 130 -15.47 -20.97 11.39
C ARG A 130 -14.73 -21.41 10.14
N ALA A 131 -13.66 -20.70 9.75
CA ALA A 131 -12.89 -21.05 8.57
C ALA A 131 -12.29 -22.46 8.69
N ALA A 132 -11.59 -22.74 9.79
CA ALA A 132 -11.06 -24.07 10.07
C ALA A 132 -12.16 -25.15 10.11
N LYS A 133 -13.29 -24.87 10.77
CA LYS A 133 -14.45 -25.79 10.80
C LYS A 133 -15.07 -26.06 9.42
N LYS A 134 -14.89 -25.13 8.48
CA LYS A 134 -15.35 -25.26 7.09
C LYS A 134 -14.25 -25.78 6.15
N GLY A 135 -13.21 -26.40 6.70
CA GLY A 135 -12.16 -27.06 5.93
C GLY A 135 -11.12 -26.11 5.32
N ILE A 136 -11.06 -24.84 5.74
CA ILE A 136 -9.97 -23.95 5.33
C ILE A 136 -8.71 -24.28 6.13
N SER A 137 -7.63 -24.62 5.43
CA SER A 137 -6.29 -24.66 6.01
C SER A 137 -5.52 -23.40 5.61
N VAL A 138 -4.69 -22.87 6.53
CA VAL A 138 -3.87 -21.67 6.29
C VAL A 138 -2.44 -21.98 6.68
N ARG A 139 -1.49 -21.58 5.83
CA ARG A 139 -0.06 -21.82 6.05
C ARG A 139 0.78 -20.77 5.34
N ALA A 140 1.99 -20.54 5.86
CA ALA A 140 3.05 -19.87 5.11
C ALA A 140 3.42 -20.72 3.87
N VAL A 141 3.71 -20.06 2.77
CA VAL A 141 4.01 -20.70 1.48
C VAL A 141 5.24 -20.03 0.84
N PRO A 142 6.12 -20.80 0.17
CA PRO A 142 7.22 -20.22 -0.58
C PRO A 142 6.69 -19.48 -1.81
N PHE A 143 7.47 -18.51 -2.30
CA PHE A 143 7.19 -17.89 -3.60
C PHE A 143 7.73 -18.76 -4.73
N ASP A 144 6.90 -19.66 -5.23
CA ASP A 144 7.19 -20.54 -6.36
C ASP A 144 6.15 -20.40 -7.49
N ASP A 145 6.35 -21.14 -8.58
CA ASP A 145 5.45 -21.09 -9.73
C ASP A 145 4.05 -21.64 -9.40
N GLU A 146 3.90 -22.50 -8.39
CA GLU A 146 2.59 -22.99 -7.94
C GLU A 146 1.79 -21.88 -7.26
N LEU A 147 2.42 -21.13 -6.35
CA LEU A 147 1.82 -19.96 -5.73
C LEU A 147 1.45 -18.92 -6.78
N VAL A 148 2.33 -18.63 -7.75
CA VAL A 148 2.04 -17.67 -8.82
C VAL A 148 0.83 -18.10 -9.66
N ARG A 149 0.71 -19.39 -10.00
CA ARG A 149 -0.48 -19.94 -10.68
C ARG A 149 -1.74 -19.78 -9.82
N GLY A 150 -1.65 -20.07 -8.53
CA GLY A 150 -2.76 -19.88 -7.59
C GLY A 150 -3.20 -18.41 -7.47
N ILE A 151 -2.25 -17.48 -7.33
CA ILE A 151 -2.51 -16.03 -7.29
C ILE A 151 -3.19 -15.58 -8.58
N LYS A 152 -2.71 -16.01 -9.75
CA LYS A 152 -3.38 -15.74 -11.03
C LYS A 152 -4.82 -16.25 -11.04
N GLY A 153 -5.06 -17.47 -10.57
CA GLY A 153 -6.41 -18.03 -10.45
C GLY A 153 -7.34 -17.21 -9.55
N ILE A 154 -6.81 -16.62 -8.47
CA ILE A 154 -7.56 -15.70 -7.59
C ILE A 154 -7.81 -14.37 -8.31
N TYR A 155 -6.82 -13.86 -9.06
CA TYR A 155 -6.97 -12.60 -9.78
C TYR A 155 -8.01 -12.67 -10.90
N ASP A 156 -8.08 -13.81 -11.58
CA ASP A 156 -8.94 -14.05 -12.72
C ASP A 156 -10.37 -14.46 -12.34
N GLU A 157 -10.71 -14.51 -11.05
CA GLU A 157 -12.08 -14.81 -10.62
C GLU A 157 -13.09 -13.79 -11.15
N THR A 158 -12.74 -12.50 -11.14
CA THR A 158 -13.65 -11.45 -11.60
C THR A 158 -12.94 -10.20 -12.12
N PRO A 159 -13.38 -9.63 -13.25
CA PRO A 159 -12.86 -8.37 -13.77
C PRO A 159 -13.27 -7.15 -12.91
N VAL A 160 -14.23 -7.33 -12.00
CA VAL A 160 -14.71 -6.28 -11.09
C VAL A 160 -14.73 -6.80 -9.65
N ARG A 161 -14.00 -6.12 -8.78
CA ARG A 161 -13.91 -6.45 -7.36
C ARG A 161 -14.33 -5.22 -6.54
N GLN A 162 -15.30 -5.42 -5.64
CA GLN A 162 -15.87 -4.35 -4.80
C GLN A 162 -16.36 -3.12 -5.60
N GLY A 163 -17.02 -3.35 -6.74
CA GLY A 163 -17.57 -2.29 -7.58
C GLY A 163 -16.53 -1.47 -8.35
N LYS A 164 -15.27 -1.94 -8.42
CA LYS A 164 -14.20 -1.30 -9.20
C LYS A 164 -13.59 -2.31 -10.17
N LYS A 165 -13.16 -1.83 -11.33
CA LYS A 165 -12.32 -2.62 -12.24
C LYS A 165 -11.12 -3.15 -11.47
N PHE A 166 -10.90 -4.45 -11.56
CA PHE A 166 -9.80 -5.13 -10.88
C PHE A 166 -8.61 -5.22 -11.83
N TRP A 167 -7.56 -4.45 -11.54
CA TRP A 167 -6.45 -4.25 -12.47
C TRP A 167 -5.54 -5.47 -12.65
N HIS A 168 -5.67 -6.49 -11.79
CA HIS A 168 -4.90 -7.73 -11.93
C HIS A 168 -5.59 -8.80 -12.78
N PHE A 169 -6.86 -8.60 -13.12
CA PHE A 169 -7.62 -9.54 -13.94
C PHE A 169 -7.05 -9.67 -15.36
N GLY A 170 -6.94 -10.89 -15.86
CA GLY A 170 -6.59 -11.21 -17.24
C GLY A 170 -5.11 -11.06 -17.57
N LYS A 171 -4.24 -10.85 -16.57
CA LYS A 171 -2.79 -10.75 -16.76
C LYS A 171 -2.18 -12.12 -17.04
N ASP A 172 -1.12 -12.16 -17.86
CA ASP A 172 -0.35 -13.38 -18.07
C ASP A 172 0.45 -13.77 -16.81
N LEU A 173 0.88 -15.04 -16.77
CA LEU A 173 1.56 -15.61 -15.60
C LEU A 173 2.90 -14.92 -15.30
N ALA A 174 3.65 -14.53 -16.34
CA ALA A 174 4.94 -13.86 -16.17
C ALA A 174 4.76 -12.47 -15.55
N THR A 175 3.76 -11.71 -16.00
CA THR A 175 3.41 -10.42 -15.39
C THR A 175 2.97 -10.58 -13.93
N VAL A 176 2.17 -11.61 -13.60
CA VAL A 176 1.77 -11.91 -12.21
C VAL A 176 2.98 -12.24 -11.34
N LYS A 177 3.95 -13.00 -11.87
CA LYS A 177 5.21 -13.31 -11.18
C LYS A 177 5.99 -12.04 -10.86
N VAL A 178 6.28 -11.22 -11.90
CA VAL A 178 7.03 -9.97 -11.77
C VAL A 178 6.36 -8.96 -10.82
N GLU A 179 5.02 -8.95 -10.75
CA GLU A 179 4.30 -8.08 -9.82
C GLU A 179 4.39 -8.52 -8.37
N ASN A 180 4.48 -9.82 -8.13
CA ASN A 180 4.53 -10.38 -6.78
C ASN A 180 5.96 -10.65 -6.29
N GLU A 181 6.97 -10.64 -7.16
CA GLU A 181 8.38 -10.84 -6.79
C GLU A 181 9.08 -9.58 -6.21
N THR A 182 8.36 -8.46 -6.07
CA THR A 182 8.96 -7.26 -5.44
C THR A 182 9.25 -7.49 -3.96
N TYR A 183 10.47 -7.16 -3.50
CA TYR A 183 10.92 -7.31 -2.10
C TYR A 183 10.85 -8.74 -1.54
N LEU A 184 11.16 -9.77 -2.35
CA LEU A 184 11.08 -11.17 -1.93
C LEU A 184 11.92 -11.48 -0.70
N GLU A 185 13.09 -10.86 -0.58
CA GLU A 185 14.06 -11.06 0.51
C GLU A 185 13.48 -10.78 1.91
N ARG A 186 12.41 -9.98 1.97
CA ARG A 186 11.72 -9.57 3.19
C ARG A 186 10.19 -9.69 3.05
N SER A 187 9.72 -10.49 2.10
CA SER A 187 8.30 -10.79 1.91
C SER A 187 7.91 -12.10 2.58
N GLU A 188 6.70 -12.14 3.13
CA GLU A 188 6.04 -13.35 3.60
C GLU A 188 4.77 -13.57 2.78
N PHE A 189 4.58 -14.81 2.33
CA PHE A 189 3.37 -15.25 1.64
C PHE A 189 2.61 -16.24 2.49
N ILE A 190 1.30 -16.02 2.60
CA ILE A 190 0.39 -16.88 3.36
C ILE A 190 -0.70 -17.33 2.42
N GLY A 191 -0.92 -18.63 2.29
CA GLY A 191 -1.99 -19.21 1.49
C GLY A 191 -3.13 -19.72 2.35
N ALA A 192 -4.36 -19.53 1.89
CA ALA A 192 -5.55 -20.20 2.39
C ALA A 192 -6.00 -21.22 1.35
N PHE A 193 -6.19 -22.46 1.79
CA PHE A 193 -6.50 -23.60 0.94
C PHE A 193 -7.84 -24.23 1.34
N TYR A 194 -8.56 -24.73 0.36
CA TYR A 194 -9.75 -25.55 0.52
C TYR A 194 -9.65 -26.72 -0.47
N GLU A 195 -9.72 -27.95 0.02
CA GLU A 195 -9.52 -29.16 -0.81
C GLU A 195 -8.21 -29.06 -1.64
N GLU A 196 -7.10 -28.73 -0.97
CA GLU A 196 -5.77 -28.49 -1.56
C GLU A 196 -5.65 -27.33 -2.57
N SER A 197 -6.75 -26.68 -2.94
CA SER A 197 -6.74 -25.56 -3.88
C SER A 197 -6.51 -24.23 -3.17
N LEU A 198 -5.61 -23.40 -3.69
CA LEU A 198 -5.41 -22.03 -3.17
C LEU A 198 -6.64 -21.16 -3.47
N ILE A 199 -7.32 -20.70 -2.41
CA ILE A 199 -8.53 -19.88 -2.50
C ILE A 199 -8.32 -18.45 -2.01
N GLY A 200 -7.19 -18.16 -1.38
CA GLY A 200 -6.84 -16.84 -0.90
C GLY A 200 -5.38 -16.74 -0.52
N PHE A 201 -4.85 -15.52 -0.46
CA PHE A 201 -3.48 -15.28 -0.05
C PHE A 201 -3.30 -13.92 0.63
N ILE A 202 -2.21 -13.81 1.38
CA ILE A 202 -1.63 -12.55 1.83
C ILE A 202 -0.20 -12.44 1.29
N LYS A 203 0.19 -11.22 0.90
CA LYS A 203 1.59 -10.80 0.81
C LYS A 203 1.86 -9.72 1.86
N VAL A 204 2.81 -9.97 2.74
CA VAL A 204 3.34 -9.02 3.72
C VAL A 204 4.78 -8.69 3.37
N ILE A 205 5.21 -7.44 3.53
CA ILE A 205 6.61 -7.03 3.46
C ILE A 205 7.04 -6.57 4.85
N CYS A 206 8.11 -7.15 5.40
CA CYS A 206 8.65 -6.76 6.70
C CYS A 206 9.64 -5.61 6.51
N VAL A 207 9.44 -4.52 7.25
CA VAL A 207 10.28 -3.31 7.22
C VAL A 207 10.47 -2.82 8.65
N ASP A 208 11.74 -2.76 9.08
CA ASP A 208 12.12 -2.45 10.45
C ASP A 208 11.38 -3.34 11.48
N GLN A 209 10.42 -2.77 12.22
CA GLN A 209 9.61 -3.45 13.24
C GLN A 209 8.14 -3.64 12.81
N ALA A 210 7.81 -3.36 11.55
CA ALA A 210 6.46 -3.42 11.03
C ALA A 210 6.36 -4.45 9.88
N ALA A 211 5.24 -5.15 9.85
CA ALA A 211 4.79 -5.96 8.74
C ALA A 211 3.76 -5.15 7.94
N ILE A 212 4.07 -4.80 6.70
CA ILE A 212 3.17 -4.03 5.82
C ILE A 212 2.40 -5.01 4.94
N LEU A 213 1.08 -5.11 5.14
CA LEU A 213 0.19 -5.95 4.36
C LEU A 213 -0.06 -5.28 2.99
N ILE A 214 0.58 -5.82 1.96
CA ILE A 214 0.50 -5.32 0.57
C ILE A 214 -0.76 -5.84 -0.12
N GLN A 215 -1.05 -7.14 0.07
CA GLN A 215 -2.22 -7.78 -0.52
C GLN A 215 -2.87 -8.72 0.47
N ILE A 216 -4.20 -8.72 0.47
CA ILE A 216 -5.05 -9.74 1.08
C ILE A 216 -6.24 -9.96 0.17
N LEU A 217 -6.29 -11.12 -0.47
CA LEU A 217 -7.31 -11.44 -1.45
C LEU A 217 -7.76 -12.88 -1.25
N ALA A 218 -9.06 -13.12 -1.41
CA ALA A 218 -9.63 -14.45 -1.52
C ALA A 218 -10.64 -14.48 -2.65
N LYS A 219 -10.98 -15.68 -3.11
CA LYS A 219 -12.09 -15.89 -4.02
C LYS A 219 -13.42 -15.61 -3.31
N ASN A 220 -14.30 -14.87 -3.96
CA ASN A 220 -15.67 -14.60 -3.54
C ASN A 220 -16.48 -15.89 -3.37
N GLU A 221 -16.25 -16.92 -4.19
CA GLU A 221 -16.96 -18.20 -4.12
C GLU A 221 -16.80 -18.90 -2.74
N HIS A 222 -15.69 -18.65 -2.05
CA HIS A 222 -15.40 -19.18 -0.71
C HIS A 222 -15.62 -18.16 0.41
N HIS A 223 -16.25 -17.02 0.14
CA HIS A 223 -16.46 -15.95 1.14
C HIS A 223 -17.25 -16.44 2.38
N ASP A 224 -18.16 -17.40 2.20
CA ASP A 224 -18.95 -18.02 3.27
C ASP A 224 -18.08 -18.82 4.27
N LYS A 225 -16.87 -19.21 3.85
CA LYS A 225 -15.85 -19.93 4.63
C LYS A 225 -14.90 -19.00 5.38
N ARG A 226 -15.05 -17.67 5.25
CA ARG A 226 -14.24 -16.66 5.96
C ARG A 226 -12.71 -16.77 5.74
N PRO A 227 -12.21 -16.99 4.52
CA PRO A 227 -10.76 -17.14 4.27
C PRO A 227 -9.96 -15.91 4.69
N MET A 228 -10.47 -14.70 4.51
CA MET A 228 -9.76 -13.47 4.92
C MET A 228 -9.54 -13.39 6.44
N ASN A 229 -10.49 -13.85 7.26
CA ASN A 229 -10.29 -13.88 8.73
C ASN A 229 -9.23 -14.90 9.12
N ALA A 230 -9.19 -16.06 8.45
CA ALA A 230 -8.20 -17.09 8.69
C ALA A 230 -6.79 -16.64 8.28
N LEU A 231 -6.65 -16.07 7.07
CA LEU A 231 -5.42 -15.48 6.56
C LEU A 231 -4.87 -14.42 7.53
N LEU A 232 -5.73 -13.49 7.95
CA LEU A 232 -5.33 -12.41 8.85
C LEU A 232 -4.90 -12.94 10.23
N THR A 233 -5.61 -13.93 10.77
CA THR A 233 -5.25 -14.56 12.05
C THR A 233 -3.85 -15.18 11.94
N HIS A 234 -3.57 -15.93 10.87
CA HIS A 234 -2.25 -16.53 10.67
C HIS A 234 -1.15 -15.48 10.41
N ALA A 235 -1.49 -14.36 9.75
CA ALA A 235 -0.56 -13.24 9.59
C ALA A 235 -0.13 -12.66 10.94
N MET A 236 -1.04 -12.53 11.91
CA MET A 236 -0.71 -12.08 13.26
C MET A 236 0.24 -13.06 13.97
N GLU A 237 0.01 -14.37 13.83
CA GLU A 237 0.91 -15.40 14.39
C GLU A 237 2.31 -15.32 13.77
N ILE A 238 2.41 -15.12 12.45
CA ILE A 238 3.71 -14.94 11.76
C ILE A 238 4.41 -13.67 12.27
N CYS A 239 3.68 -12.57 12.41
CA CYS A 239 4.25 -11.32 12.90
C CYS A 239 4.81 -11.47 14.32
N GLU A 240 4.08 -12.12 15.22
CA GLU A 240 4.57 -12.42 16.58
C GLU A 240 5.84 -13.29 16.52
N ARG A 241 5.83 -14.40 15.76
CA ARG A 241 7.00 -15.30 15.63
C ARG A 241 8.24 -14.59 15.06
N LYS A 242 8.05 -13.63 14.16
CA LYS A 242 9.13 -12.82 13.57
C LYS A 242 9.51 -11.61 14.42
N ASN A 243 8.96 -11.46 15.63
CA ASN A 243 9.19 -10.33 16.52
C ASN A 243 8.83 -8.97 15.90
N MET A 244 7.85 -8.94 15.00
CA MET A 244 7.29 -7.69 14.50
C MET A 244 6.44 -7.06 15.62
N ARG A 245 6.48 -5.73 15.73
CA ARG A 245 5.67 -4.99 16.71
C ARG A 245 4.29 -4.61 16.17
N TYR A 246 4.20 -4.42 14.86
CA TYR A 246 2.99 -3.92 14.21
C TYR A 246 2.69 -4.69 12.92
N LEU A 247 1.41 -4.97 12.68
CA LEU A 247 0.88 -5.28 11.36
C LEU A 247 0.13 -4.04 10.84
N VAL A 248 0.55 -3.52 9.70
CA VAL A 248 -0.07 -2.37 9.03
C VAL A 248 -0.90 -2.88 7.87
N TYR A 249 -2.19 -2.52 7.85
CA TYR A 249 -3.10 -2.87 6.77
C TYR A 249 -3.51 -1.62 5.99
N GLY A 250 -2.54 -0.96 5.35
CA GLY A 250 -2.76 0.27 4.57
C GLY A 250 -3.50 1.35 5.34
N GLN A 251 -4.21 2.24 4.62
CA GLN A 251 -4.96 3.34 5.24
C GLN A 251 -6.20 2.84 6.01
N TYR A 252 -6.46 3.39 7.19
CA TYR A 252 -7.65 3.07 7.98
C TYR A 252 -8.92 3.65 7.35
N VAL A 253 -8.86 4.92 6.94
CA VAL A 253 -9.89 5.66 6.21
C VAL A 253 -9.36 6.05 4.84
N TYR A 254 -10.13 5.73 3.80
CA TYR A 254 -9.82 6.15 2.43
C TYR A 254 -10.68 7.36 2.03
N GLY A 255 -10.06 8.53 1.91
CA GLY A 255 -10.76 9.79 1.59
C GLY A 255 -11.81 10.15 2.64
N LYS A 256 -12.98 10.63 2.23
CA LYS A 256 -14.07 11.07 3.13
C LYS A 256 -15.00 9.92 3.58
N LYS A 257 -14.57 8.65 3.48
CA LYS A 257 -15.41 7.46 3.70
C LYS A 257 -15.09 6.78 5.04
N ASN A 258 -15.59 7.36 6.12
CA ASN A 258 -15.35 6.85 7.47
C ASN A 258 -16.11 5.54 7.74
N ASP A 259 -17.29 5.37 7.12
CA ASP A 259 -18.14 4.19 7.30
C ASP A 259 -18.06 3.25 6.08
N SER A 260 -16.93 2.56 5.92
CA SER A 260 -16.77 1.53 4.89
C SER A 260 -16.75 0.13 5.48
N SER A 261 -17.22 -0.88 4.72
CA SER A 261 -17.15 -2.29 5.15
C SER A 261 -15.72 -2.74 5.42
N LEU A 262 -14.73 -2.16 4.71
CA LEU A 262 -13.32 -2.44 4.93
C LEU A 262 -12.81 -1.82 6.24
N THR A 263 -13.20 -0.58 6.56
CA THR A 263 -12.87 0.07 7.84
C THR A 263 -13.47 -0.71 9.01
N GLU A 264 -14.73 -1.14 8.88
CA GLU A 264 -15.38 -2.01 9.87
C GLU A 264 -14.67 -3.37 10.01
N PHE A 265 -14.25 -3.98 8.90
CA PHE A 265 -13.47 -5.21 8.95
C PHE A 265 -12.14 -5.00 9.69
N LYS A 266 -11.40 -3.93 9.39
CA LYS A 266 -10.15 -3.59 10.09
C LYS A 266 -10.39 -3.39 11.59
N ARG A 267 -11.37 -2.56 11.95
CA ARG A 267 -11.76 -2.30 13.35
C ARG A 267 -12.09 -3.59 14.11
N ARG A 268 -12.94 -4.45 13.53
CA ARG A 268 -13.36 -5.71 14.17
C ARG A 268 -12.21 -6.72 14.31
N ASN A 269 -11.16 -6.62 13.51
CA ASN A 269 -10.00 -7.50 13.63
C ASN A 269 -8.82 -6.82 14.39
N GLY A 270 -9.12 -5.80 15.21
CA GLY A 270 -8.16 -5.24 16.16
C GLY A 270 -7.19 -4.22 15.58
N PHE A 271 -7.44 -3.72 14.37
CA PHE A 271 -6.71 -2.57 13.85
C PHE A 271 -7.27 -1.28 14.43
N ALA A 272 -6.38 -0.40 14.86
CA ALA A 272 -6.69 0.97 15.25
C ALA A 272 -6.20 1.96 14.18
N GLN A 273 -6.79 3.14 14.16
CA GLN A 273 -6.30 4.26 13.36
C GLN A 273 -5.09 4.87 14.08
N ILE A 274 -3.98 4.99 13.37
CA ILE A 274 -2.82 5.78 13.79
C ILE A 274 -2.68 6.92 12.78
N ASP A 275 -2.78 8.15 13.27
CA ASP A 275 -2.60 9.35 12.47
C ASP A 275 -1.16 9.83 12.55
N PHE A 276 -0.60 10.25 11.41
CA PHE A 276 0.76 10.73 11.31
C PHE A 276 0.87 11.89 10.31
N PRO A 277 1.85 12.79 10.49
CA PRO A 277 1.99 13.94 9.60
C PRO A 277 2.60 13.53 8.25
N ARG A 278 1.93 13.94 7.17
CA ARG A 278 2.48 14.00 5.81
C ARG A 278 2.84 15.44 5.48
N TYR A 279 4.13 15.70 5.36
CA TYR A 279 4.66 17.02 5.06
C TYR A 279 4.59 17.34 3.56
N PHE A 280 4.42 18.63 3.27
CA PHE A 280 4.49 19.17 1.92
C PHE A 280 5.43 20.36 1.91
N VAL A 281 6.41 20.32 1.01
CA VAL A 281 7.43 21.37 0.87
C VAL A 281 7.38 21.92 -0.56
N PRO A 282 7.19 23.24 -0.74
CA PRO A 282 7.23 23.83 -2.06
C PRO A 282 8.68 23.88 -2.56
N LEU A 283 8.90 23.32 -3.75
CA LEU A 283 10.18 23.36 -4.46
C LEU A 283 10.21 24.47 -5.53
N SER A 284 9.04 24.91 -5.99
CA SER A 284 8.90 25.99 -6.98
C SER A 284 7.87 27.04 -6.52
N SER A 285 7.91 28.23 -7.15
CA SER A 285 6.88 29.26 -6.93
C SER A 285 5.47 28.74 -7.25
N LYS A 286 5.36 27.89 -8.27
CA LYS A 286 4.11 27.21 -8.62
C LYS A 286 3.65 26.25 -7.53
N GLY A 287 4.56 25.47 -6.95
CA GLY A 287 4.28 24.61 -5.79
C GLY A 287 3.78 25.41 -4.60
N ARG A 288 4.37 26.57 -4.32
CA ARG A 288 3.94 27.48 -3.24
C ARG A 288 2.50 27.96 -3.44
N VAL A 289 2.15 28.40 -4.66
CA VAL A 289 0.78 28.80 -5.00
C VAL A 289 -0.18 27.61 -4.89
N ALA A 290 0.19 26.45 -5.45
CA ALA A 290 -0.63 25.24 -5.41
C ALA A 290 -0.90 24.76 -3.97
N MET A 291 0.08 24.87 -3.08
CA MET A 291 -0.09 24.60 -1.65
C MET A 291 -1.01 25.62 -0.99
N GLY A 292 -0.82 26.91 -1.27
CA GLY A 292 -1.71 27.97 -0.76
C GLY A 292 -3.17 27.80 -1.17
N CYS A 293 -3.43 27.26 -2.36
CA CYS A 293 -4.76 26.97 -2.88
C CYS A 293 -5.28 25.56 -2.53
N GLY A 294 -4.52 24.72 -1.80
CA GLY A 294 -4.94 23.35 -1.47
C GLY A 294 -4.94 22.35 -2.64
N LEU A 295 -4.35 22.70 -3.79
CA LEU A 295 -4.32 21.83 -4.98
C LEU A 295 -3.49 20.55 -4.78
N HIS A 296 -2.52 20.59 -3.87
CA HIS A 296 -1.67 19.45 -3.50
C HIS A 296 -2.44 18.30 -2.84
N LEU A 297 -3.61 18.57 -2.24
CA LEU A 297 -4.52 17.57 -1.70
C LEU A 297 -5.31 16.84 -2.80
N GLY A 298 -5.17 17.26 -4.05
CA GLY A 298 -5.91 16.74 -5.20
C GLY A 298 -7.28 17.40 -5.36
N LEU A 299 -7.68 17.61 -6.61
CA LEU A 299 -8.94 18.27 -6.98
C LEU A 299 -10.18 17.60 -6.37
N GLY A 300 -10.12 16.29 -6.12
CA GLY A 300 -11.20 15.54 -5.49
C GLY A 300 -11.50 15.95 -4.05
N ASN A 301 -10.50 16.43 -3.30
CA ASN A 301 -10.68 16.86 -1.92
C ASN A 301 -11.29 18.26 -1.80
N LEU A 302 -11.08 19.10 -2.81
CA LEU A 302 -11.70 20.43 -2.95
C LEU A 302 -13.19 20.35 -3.34
N MET A 303 -13.66 19.21 -3.85
CA MET A 303 -15.07 19.03 -4.22
C MET A 303 -15.97 18.80 -2.98
N PRO A 304 -17.17 19.42 -2.93
CA PRO A 304 -18.19 19.12 -1.92
C PRO A 304 -18.61 17.64 -1.95
N LYS A 305 -18.85 17.05 -0.77
CA LYS A 305 -19.17 15.61 -0.60
C LYS A 305 -20.36 15.15 -1.47
N ARG A 306 -21.38 16.00 -1.62
CA ARG A 306 -22.57 15.70 -2.44
C ARG A 306 -22.23 15.48 -3.92
N VAL A 307 -21.30 16.25 -4.46
CA VAL A 307 -20.85 16.13 -5.85
C VAL A 307 -20.00 14.88 -6.03
N SER A 308 -19.08 14.61 -5.09
CA SER A 308 -18.28 13.38 -5.14
C SER A 308 -19.15 12.12 -5.06
N ASP A 309 -20.16 12.12 -4.20
CA ASP A 309 -21.06 10.98 -4.04
C ASP A 309 -21.92 10.73 -5.29
N LEU A 310 -22.39 11.79 -5.95
CA LEU A 310 -23.13 11.70 -7.21
C LEU A 310 -22.26 11.12 -8.33
N LEU A 311 -21.03 11.61 -8.50
CA LEU A 311 -20.08 11.12 -9.50
C LEU A 311 -19.69 9.65 -9.23
N LEU A 312 -19.49 9.29 -7.97
CA LEU A 312 -19.19 7.91 -7.58
C LEU A 312 -20.36 6.96 -7.92
N ARG A 313 -21.61 7.37 -7.67
CA ARG A 313 -22.81 6.59 -8.03
C ARG A 313 -22.93 6.41 -9.53
N GLY A 314 -22.77 7.47 -10.32
CA GLY A 314 -22.80 7.40 -11.78
C GLY A 314 -21.71 6.47 -12.33
N ARG A 315 -20.49 6.55 -11.77
CA ARG A 315 -19.37 5.68 -12.18
C ARG A 315 -19.62 4.21 -11.85
N SER A 316 -20.16 3.90 -10.67
CA SER A 316 -20.51 2.52 -10.31
C SER A 316 -21.57 1.95 -11.25
N TRP A 317 -22.61 2.74 -11.57
CA TRP A 317 -23.65 2.34 -12.51
C TRP A 317 -23.11 2.07 -13.92
N LEU A 318 -22.20 2.91 -14.43
CA LEU A 318 -21.54 2.70 -15.72
C LEU A 318 -20.67 1.43 -15.72
N ALA A 319 -19.94 1.17 -14.63
CA ALA A 319 -19.12 -0.02 -14.50
C ALA A 319 -19.99 -1.29 -14.49
N GLU A 320 -21.11 -1.29 -13.76
CA GLU A 320 -22.06 -2.40 -13.75
C GLU A 320 -22.73 -2.63 -15.11
N ARG A 321 -23.05 -1.56 -15.85
CA ARG A 321 -23.56 -1.67 -17.23
C ARG A 321 -22.53 -2.27 -18.18
N ALA A 322 -21.27 -1.81 -18.09
CA ALA A 322 -20.19 -2.34 -18.92
C ALA A 322 -20.00 -3.85 -18.68
N VAL A 323 -20.02 -4.29 -17.42
CA VAL A 323 -19.94 -5.72 -17.06
C VAL A 323 -21.12 -6.52 -17.64
N ARG A 324 -22.36 -6.03 -17.47
CA ARG A 324 -23.56 -6.69 -18.02
C ARG A 324 -23.53 -6.77 -19.55
N ALA A 325 -22.93 -5.80 -20.23
CA ALA A 325 -22.76 -5.83 -21.68
C ALA A 325 -21.74 -6.89 -22.12
N THR A 326 -20.59 -7.00 -21.44
CA THR A 326 -19.61 -8.08 -21.70
C THR A 326 -20.17 -9.48 -21.40
N ALA A 327 -20.99 -9.64 -20.36
CA ALA A 327 -21.61 -10.92 -20.03
C ALA A 327 -22.66 -11.37 -21.07
N ARG A 328 -23.31 -10.44 -21.77
CA ARG A 328 -24.27 -10.74 -22.84
C ARG A 328 -23.62 -11.07 -24.19
N GLY A 329 -22.40 -10.59 -24.43
CA GLY A 329 -21.65 -10.87 -25.67
C GLY A 329 -20.82 -12.17 -25.65
N ALA A 330 -20.64 -12.80 -24.48
CA ALA A 330 -19.94 -14.07 -24.33
C ALA A 330 -20.87 -15.29 -24.39
N GLY A 331 -22.17 -15.07 -24.61
CA GLY A 331 -23.21 -16.11 -24.66
C GLY A 331 -23.94 -16.21 -26.02
N THR A 332 -23.31 -15.75 -27.09
CA THR A 332 -23.81 -15.86 -28.48
C THR A 332 -22.83 -16.64 -29.33
#